data_AF-A0A941GAL3-F1
#
_entry.id   AF-A0A941GAL3-F1
#
_cell.length_a   1.000
_cell.length_b   1.000
_cell.length_c   1.000
_cell.angle_alpha   90.00
_cell.angle_beta   90.00
_cell.angle_gamma   90.00
#
_symmetry.space_group_name_H-M   'P 1'
#
loop_
_entity.id
_entity.type
_entity.pdbx_description
1 polymer ?
#
loop_
_entity_poly.entity_id
_entity_poly.type
_entity_poly.pdbx_seq_one_letter_code
_entity_poly.pdbx_strand_id
1 'polypeptide(L)'
;MIGHQTLFDARMAGYRPVDVWVACVPAGQRHGSFTHPEAMIGRMTDGRWVGHAEIHIHDDENVATLDLRTVVGTVVHLLAPTRARALQVLRRLAECSPAKVIASGDWGLAIWQPGATIEEFPA
;
A
#
# COMPACT_ATOMS: atom_id res chain seq x y z
N MET A 1 -5.70 -5.68 8.15
CA MET A 1 -5.32 -4.61 7.21
C MET A 1 -5.82 -3.31 7.80
N ILE A 2 -4.97 -2.30 7.81
CA ILE A 2 -5.20 -1.01 8.50
C ILE A 2 -4.82 0.12 7.54
N GLY A 3 -5.51 1.26 7.58
CA GLY A 3 -5.29 2.45 6.74
C GLY A 3 -6.20 2.51 5.51
N HIS A 4 -6.73 1.36 5.09
CA HIS A 4 -7.58 1.25 3.90
C HIS A 4 -8.90 2.02 4.03
N GLN A 5 -9.51 2.08 5.22
CA GLN A 5 -10.82 2.70 5.40
C GLN A 5 -10.70 4.23 5.32
N THR A 6 -9.74 4.84 6.04
CA THR A 6 -9.50 6.29 5.93
C THR A 6 -9.12 6.68 4.50
N LEU A 7 -8.31 5.87 3.81
CA LEU A 7 -7.98 6.14 2.40
C LEU A 7 -9.21 6.05 1.49
N PHE A 8 -10.07 5.05 1.68
CA PHE A 8 -11.33 4.93 0.94
C PHE A 8 -12.20 6.18 1.14
N ASP A 9 -12.44 6.56 2.40
CA ASP A 9 -13.28 7.71 2.75
C ASP A 9 -12.70 9.02 2.20
N ALA A 10 -11.39 9.22 2.30
CA ALA A 10 -10.70 10.38 1.74
C ALA A 10 -10.86 10.45 0.21
N ARG A 11 -10.73 9.32 -0.49
CA ARG A 11 -10.92 9.27 -1.96
C ARG A 11 -12.36 9.57 -2.36
N MET A 12 -13.33 9.07 -1.60
CA MET A 12 -14.75 9.39 -1.79
C MET A 12 -15.02 10.89 -1.57
N ALA A 13 -14.28 11.53 -0.66
CA ALA A 13 -14.30 12.98 -0.43
C ALA A 13 -13.44 13.79 -1.42
N GLY A 14 -12.91 13.16 -2.48
CA GLY A 14 -12.19 13.86 -3.56
C GLY A 14 -10.67 13.85 -3.43
N TYR A 15 -10.09 13.22 -2.40
CA TYR A 15 -8.64 13.02 -2.35
C TYR A 15 -8.17 12.16 -3.53
N ARG A 16 -7.06 12.55 -4.17
CA ARG A 16 -6.47 11.87 -5.32
C ARG A 16 -4.96 11.68 -5.06
N PRO A 17 -4.57 10.72 -4.20
CA PRO A 17 -3.16 10.45 -3.95
C PRO A 17 -2.52 9.92 -5.23
N VAL A 18 -1.34 10.44 -5.55
CA VAL A 18 -0.49 9.90 -6.63
C VAL A 18 0.19 8.61 -6.15
N ASP A 19 0.66 8.62 -4.91
CA ASP A 19 1.40 7.52 -4.28
C ASP A 19 0.63 6.94 -3.09
N VAL A 20 0.67 5.63 -2.93
CA VAL A 20 0.16 4.90 -1.75
C VAL A 20 1.26 3.97 -1.24
N TRP A 21 1.57 4.07 0.04
CA TRP A 21 2.50 3.17 0.72
C TRP A 21 1.75 1.96 1.25
N VAL A 22 2.27 0.77 1.00
CA VAL A 22 1.72 -0.49 1.50
C VAL A 22 2.86 -1.20 2.23
N ALA A 23 2.75 -1.36 3.55
CA ALA A 23 3.78 -2.03 4.35
C ALA A 23 3.24 -3.35 4.89
N CYS A 24 3.99 -4.43 4.66
CA CYS A 24 3.82 -5.67 5.41
C CYS A 24 4.49 -5.49 6.78
N VAL A 25 3.73 -5.65 7.85
CA VAL A 25 4.21 -5.44 9.22
C VAL A 25 4.01 -6.68 10.07
N PRO A 26 4.82 -6.90 11.13
CA PRO A 26 4.64 -8.03 12.02
C PRO A 26 3.24 -8.07 12.64
N ALA A 27 2.71 -9.28 12.82
CA ALA A 27 1.48 -9.47 13.56
C ALA A 27 1.60 -8.87 14.97
N GLY A 28 0.64 -8.05 15.38
CA GLY A 28 0.65 -7.36 16.67
C GLY A 28 1.56 -6.12 16.73
N GLN A 29 2.05 -5.62 15.59
CA GLN A 29 2.70 -4.31 15.51
C GLN A 29 1.83 -3.26 16.21
N ARG A 30 2.41 -2.54 17.17
CA ARG A 30 1.74 -1.44 17.85
C ARG A 30 1.95 -0.15 17.07
N HIS A 31 0.89 0.64 16.96
CA HIS A 31 0.93 1.98 16.39
C HIS A 31 0.71 3.02 17.49
N GLY A 32 1.44 4.13 17.41
CA GLY A 32 1.19 5.32 18.20
C GLY A 32 0.22 6.25 17.49
N SER A 33 -0.22 7.31 18.16
CA SER A 33 -1.21 8.26 17.63
C SER A 33 -0.81 8.91 16.30
N PHE A 34 0.50 9.00 16.02
CA PHE A 34 1.05 9.61 14.80
C PHE A 34 1.62 8.61 13.79
N THR A 35 1.65 7.32 14.14
CA THR A 35 2.17 6.24 13.27
C THR A 35 1.09 5.23 12.88
N HIS A 36 -0.15 5.46 13.32
CA HIS A 36 -1.29 4.62 12.94
C HIS A 36 -1.74 5.00 11.53
N PRO A 37 -1.78 4.07 10.56
CA PRO A 37 -2.02 4.41 9.15
C PRO A 37 -3.40 5.07 8.92
N GLU A 38 -4.43 4.70 9.70
CA GLU A 38 -5.75 5.40 9.65
C GLU A 38 -5.69 6.87 10.09
N ALA A 39 -4.66 7.28 10.83
CA ALA A 39 -4.46 8.65 11.30
C ALA A 39 -3.47 9.44 10.42
N MET A 40 -2.83 8.80 9.44
CA MET A 40 -1.77 9.42 8.63
C MET A 40 -2.30 10.28 7.49
N ILE A 41 -3.52 10.01 7.00
CA ILE A 41 -4.25 10.96 6.17
C ILE A 41 -4.98 11.92 7.10
N GLY A 42 -4.41 13.10 7.28
CA GLY A 42 -5.02 14.19 8.03
C GLY A 42 -6.31 14.70 7.39
N ARG A 43 -7.17 15.32 8.21
CA ARG A 43 -8.38 15.99 7.73
C ARG A 43 -8.01 17.12 6.76
N MET A 44 -8.89 17.36 5.78
CA MET A 44 -8.78 18.49 4.86
C MET A 44 -8.63 19.80 5.65
N THR A 45 -7.48 20.44 5.54
CA THR A 45 -7.17 21.73 6.18
C THR A 45 -6.88 22.74 5.09
N ASP A 46 -7.56 23.89 5.11
CA ASP A 46 -7.47 24.94 4.06
C ASP A 46 -7.66 24.41 2.63
N GLY A 47 -8.57 23.45 2.48
CA GLY A 47 -8.87 22.82 1.18
C GLY A 47 -7.81 21.83 0.69
N ARG A 48 -6.84 21.45 1.52
CA ARG A 48 -5.78 20.50 1.17
C ARG A 48 -5.78 19.29 2.11
N TRP A 49 -5.57 18.12 1.54
CA TRP A 49 -5.29 16.91 2.30
C TRP A 49 -3.85 16.95 2.79
N VAL A 50 -3.64 16.72 4.08
CA VAL A 50 -2.31 16.73 4.71
C VAL A 50 -1.98 15.30 5.13
N GLY A 51 -0.76 14.84 4.87
CA GLY A 51 -0.29 13.52 5.28
C GLY A 51 -0.15 12.52 4.14
N HIS A 52 0.02 11.24 4.49
CA HIS A 52 0.40 10.18 3.54
C HIS A 52 -0.66 9.08 3.46
N ALA A 53 -0.95 8.61 2.25
CA ALA A 53 -1.78 7.45 2.04
C ALA A 53 -0.98 6.19 2.34
N GLU A 54 -1.30 5.51 3.43
CA GLU A 54 -0.58 4.34 3.90
C GLU A 54 -1.52 3.21 4.31
N ILE A 55 -1.17 1.98 3.95
CA ILE A 55 -1.90 0.76 4.29
C ILE A 55 -0.91 -0.20 4.95
N HIS A 56 -1.26 -0.72 6.11
CA HIS A 56 -0.54 -1.81 6.74
C HIS A 56 -1.27 -3.13 6.55
N ILE A 57 -0.53 -4.13 6.08
CA ILE A 57 -0.98 -5.52 5.98
C ILE A 57 -0.18 -6.31 7.01
N HIS A 58 -0.83 -7.00 7.94
CA HIS A 58 -0.08 -7.83 8.87
C HIS A 58 0.45 -9.09 8.16
N ASP A 59 1.61 -9.58 8.57
CA ASP A 59 2.27 -10.74 7.93
C ASP A 59 1.43 -12.02 7.97
N ASP A 60 0.54 -12.16 8.96
CA ASP A 60 -0.37 -13.30 9.13
C ASP A 60 -1.65 -13.20 8.30
N GLU A 61 -1.92 -12.05 7.65
CA GLU A 61 -3.10 -11.90 6.82
C GLU A 61 -3.00 -12.67 5.51
N ASN A 62 -4.12 -13.30 5.14
CA ASN A 62 -4.29 -13.91 3.83
C ASN A 62 -4.48 -12.81 2.78
N VAL A 63 -3.43 -12.57 2.00
CA VAL A 63 -3.40 -11.54 0.96
C VAL A 63 -4.52 -11.71 -0.07
N ALA A 64 -4.86 -12.95 -0.42
CA ALA A 64 -5.88 -13.22 -1.44
C ALA A 64 -7.28 -12.71 -1.05
N THR A 65 -7.54 -12.53 0.24
CA THR A 65 -8.83 -12.04 0.75
C THR A 65 -8.87 -10.53 0.98
N LEU A 66 -7.75 -9.83 0.80
CA LEU A 66 -7.68 -8.38 1.05
C LEU A 66 -8.34 -7.60 -0.09
N ASP A 67 -9.12 -6.58 0.27
CA ASP A 67 -9.62 -5.59 -0.68
C ASP A 67 -8.64 -4.42 -0.77
N LEU A 68 -7.88 -4.37 -1.87
CA LEU A 68 -6.87 -3.34 -2.12
C LEU A 68 -7.31 -2.33 -3.19
N ARG A 69 -8.61 -2.27 -3.53
CA ARG A 69 -9.13 -1.39 -4.62
C ARG A 69 -8.96 0.11 -4.34
N THR A 70 -8.57 0.50 -3.13
CA THR A 70 -8.22 1.89 -2.81
C THR A 70 -6.97 2.39 -3.55
N VAL A 71 -6.17 1.49 -4.12
CA VAL A 71 -4.95 1.80 -4.90
C VAL A 71 -5.18 2.03 -6.39
N VAL A 72 -6.43 2.02 -6.86
CA VAL A 72 -6.74 2.21 -8.29
C VAL A 72 -6.14 3.51 -8.81
N GLY A 73 -5.34 3.40 -9.88
CA GLY A 73 -4.69 4.50 -10.56
C GLY A 73 -3.52 5.15 -9.80
N THR A 74 -3.07 4.58 -8.68
CA THR A 74 -1.95 5.12 -7.89
C THR A 74 -0.65 4.37 -8.17
N VAL A 75 0.49 5.01 -7.90
CA VAL A 75 1.77 4.32 -7.75
C VAL A 75 1.81 3.72 -6.35
N VAL A 76 2.03 2.41 -6.25
CA VAL A 76 2.09 1.71 -4.97
C VAL A 76 3.54 1.40 -4.62
N HIS A 77 3.96 1.85 -3.42
CA HIS A 77 5.25 1.52 -2.84
C HIS A 77 5.03 0.42 -1.79
N LEU A 78 5.40 -0.82 -2.13
CA LEU A 78 5.22 -2.00 -1.30
C LEU A 78 6.52 -2.29 -0.52
N LEU A 79 6.45 -2.23 0.80
CA LEU A 79 7.52 -2.70 1.69
C LEU A 79 7.15 -4.08 2.22
N ALA A 80 8.02 -5.07 2.01
CA ALA A 80 7.77 -6.43 2.45
C ALA A 80 9.03 -7.11 3.01
N PRO A 81 8.91 -7.90 4.09
CA PRO A 81 10.06 -8.48 4.79
C PRO A 81 10.77 -9.57 3.98
N THR A 82 10.08 -10.20 3.03
CA THR A 82 10.65 -11.24 2.18
C THR A 82 10.18 -11.09 0.74
N ARG A 83 11.00 -11.57 -0.19
CA ARG A 83 10.65 -11.65 -1.63
C ARG A 83 9.34 -12.41 -1.84
N ALA A 84 9.15 -13.53 -1.13
CA ALA A 84 7.94 -14.34 -1.27
C ALA A 84 6.68 -13.56 -0.87
N ARG A 85 6.72 -12.84 0.26
CA ARG A 85 5.60 -12.00 0.70
C ARG A 85 5.37 -10.84 -0.26
N ALA A 86 6.44 -10.20 -0.74
CA ALA A 86 6.36 -9.14 -1.72
C ALA A 86 5.61 -9.58 -2.98
N LEU A 87 5.97 -10.73 -3.55
CA LEU A 87 5.32 -11.26 -4.76
C LEU A 87 3.85 -11.63 -4.54
N GLN A 88 3.49 -12.13 -3.36
CA GLN A 88 2.07 -12.39 -3.02
C GLN A 88 1.25 -11.10 -3.03
N VAL A 89 1.71 -10.07 -2.31
CA VAL A 89 1.01 -8.79 -2.20
C VAL A 89 1.01 -8.03 -3.52
N LEU A 90 2.13 -8.00 -4.23
CA LEU A 90 2.25 -7.37 -5.54
C LEU A 90 1.26 -7.97 -6.55
N ARG A 91 1.12 -9.29 -6.62
CA ARG A 91 0.14 -9.93 -7.51
C ARG A 91 -1.29 -9.53 -7.19
N ARG A 92 -1.64 -9.48 -5.89
CA ARG A 92 -2.96 -9.01 -5.47
C ARG A 92 -3.19 -7.53 -5.78
N LEU A 93 -2.17 -6.69 -5.59
CA LEU A 93 -2.22 -5.28 -5.96
C LEU A 93 -2.41 -5.10 -7.47
N ALA A 94 -1.74 -5.89 -8.30
CA ALA A 94 -1.87 -5.85 -9.75
C ALA A 94 -3.31 -6.10 -10.25
N GLU A 95 -4.08 -6.91 -9.53
CA GLU A 95 -5.52 -7.15 -9.81
C GLU A 95 -6.41 -5.94 -9.50
N CYS A 96 -5.90 -4.96 -8.75
CA CYS A 96 -6.63 -3.77 -8.30
C CYS A 96 -6.36 -2.53 -9.16
N SER A 97 -5.83 -2.71 -10.37
CA SER A 97 -5.57 -1.65 -11.35
C SER A 97 -4.76 -0.43 -10.83
N PRO A 98 -3.64 -0.59 -10.11
CA PRO A 98 -2.72 0.51 -9.83
C PRO A 98 -2.02 0.96 -11.12
N ALA A 99 -1.48 2.19 -11.11
CA ALA A 99 -0.66 2.69 -12.22
C ALA A 99 0.70 1.97 -12.29
N LYS A 100 1.25 1.59 -11.13
CA LYS A 100 2.53 0.90 -10.97
C LYS A 100 2.62 0.29 -9.57
N VAL A 101 3.32 -0.82 -9.40
CA VAL A 101 3.71 -1.34 -8.08
C VAL A 101 5.23 -1.47 -8.03
N ILE A 102 5.84 -0.92 -6.98
CA ILE A 102 7.27 -0.99 -6.71
C ILE A 102 7.42 -1.66 -5.34
N ALA A 103 7.88 -2.90 -5.33
CA ALA A 103 8.07 -3.67 -4.11
C ALA A 103 9.55 -3.75 -3.75
N SER A 104 9.92 -3.43 -2.51
CA SER A 104 11.31 -3.47 -2.06
C SER A 104 11.48 -4.04 -0.66
N GLY A 105 12.70 -4.48 -0.38
CA GLY A 105 13.21 -4.88 0.93
C GLY A 105 14.67 -5.29 0.83
N ASP A 106 15.22 -5.88 1.89
CA ASP A 106 16.61 -6.36 1.90
C ASP A 106 16.90 -7.46 0.87
N TRP A 107 15.86 -8.04 0.28
CA TRP A 107 15.91 -9.05 -0.78
C TRP A 107 16.04 -8.46 -2.19
N GLY A 108 15.98 -7.13 -2.33
CA GLY A 108 16.04 -6.42 -3.61
C GLY A 108 14.73 -5.70 -3.95
N LEU A 109 14.43 -5.68 -5.25
CA LEU A 109 13.33 -4.90 -5.82
C LEU A 109 12.51 -5.76 -6.80
N ALA A 110 11.19 -5.59 -6.82
CA ALA A 110 10.32 -6.10 -7.86
C ALA A 110 9.39 -5.00 -8.37
N ILE A 111 9.20 -4.90 -9.67
CA ILE A 111 8.40 -3.85 -10.31
C ILE A 111 7.32 -4.50 -11.17
N TRP A 112 6.12 -3.93 -11.12
CA TRP A 112 5.03 -4.27 -12.01
C TRP A 112 4.37 -3.02 -12.59
N GLN A 113 3.92 -3.13 -13.85
CA GLN A 113 3.15 -2.12 -14.56
C GLN A 113 2.01 -2.80 -15.35
N PRO A 114 0.90 -2.10 -15.64
CA PRO A 114 -0.19 -2.65 -16.43
C PRO A 114 0.29 -3.21 -17.78
N GLY A 115 -0.10 -4.47 -18.06
CA GLY A 115 0.29 -5.17 -19.30
C GLY A 115 1.71 -5.74 -19.33
N ALA A 116 2.51 -5.53 -18.27
CA ALA A 116 3.86 -6.05 -18.16
C ALA A 116 3.93 -7.31 -17.26
N THR A 117 4.98 -8.11 -17.47
CA THR A 117 5.40 -9.12 -16.48
C THR A 117 6.09 -8.45 -15.29
N ILE A 118 6.21 -9.16 -14.17
CA ILE A 118 6.95 -8.67 -13.01
C ILE A 118 8.44 -8.69 -13.34
N GLU A 119 9.11 -7.55 -13.17
CA GLU A 119 10.55 -7.40 -13.29
C GLU A 119 11.19 -7.49 -11.90
N GLU A 120 12.29 -8.21 -11.75
CA GLU A 120 12.95 -8.42 -10.47
C GLU A 120 14.44 -8.04 -10.54
N PHE A 121 14.92 -7.35 -9.50
CA PHE A 121 16.28 -6.88 -9.35
C PHE A 121 16.80 -7.34 -7.98
N PRO A 122 17.53 -8.46 -7.90
CA PRO A 122 18.06 -8.96 -6.62
C PRO A 122 19.11 -8.01 -6.04
N ALA A 123 19.21 -8.00 -4.70
CA ALA A 123 20.19 -7.22 -3.95
C ALA A 123 21.64 -7.71 -4.12
#